data_AF-A0A158H0V2-F1
#
_entry.id   AF-A0A158H0V2-F1
#
_cell.length_a   1.000
_cell.length_b   1.000
_cell.length_c   1.000
_cell.angle_alpha   90.00
_cell.angle_beta   90.00
_cell.angle_gamma   90.00
#
_symmetry.space_group_name_H-M   'P 1'
#
loop_
_entity.id
_entity.type
_entity.pdbx_description
1 polymer ?
#
loop_
_entity_poly.entity_id
_entity_poly.type
_entity_poly.pdbx_seq_one_letter_code
_entity_poly.pdbx_strand_id
1 'polypeptide(L)'
;MEVTVPDRRAPPEVRYRVRDPNSAPRRIRVIALTDDNTEVRRCAEHAHAGVQFVSARELGALLQTEGSDAASILRRVDANAAALDAWLGTPDIVVIAGREGDDARAGAIAAQAYRSRGVTVSGVVGPSVDERKHGVTADLLRPHCTMLILPVSAGYLDDLLAALGA
;
A
#
# COMPACT_ATOMS: atom_id res chain seq x y z
N MET A 1 -22.47 -27.64 -18.80
CA MET A 1 -21.15 -27.21 -19.31
C MET A 1 -20.34 -26.79 -18.11
N GLU A 2 -19.44 -27.65 -17.68
CA GLU A 2 -18.56 -27.43 -16.54
C GLU A 2 -17.36 -26.62 -17.04
N VAL A 3 -17.24 -25.37 -16.60
CA VAL A 3 -16.12 -24.50 -16.98
C VAL A 3 -14.95 -24.89 -16.10
N THR A 4 -14.08 -25.76 -16.60
CA THR A 4 -12.77 -26.03 -16.01
C THR A 4 -11.94 -24.75 -16.01
N VAL A 5 -11.79 -24.13 -14.84
CA VAL A 5 -10.82 -23.05 -14.60
C VAL A 5 -9.42 -23.66 -14.72
N PRO A 6 -8.52 -23.11 -15.57
CA PRO A 6 -7.21 -23.71 -15.77
C PRO A 6 -6.37 -23.60 -14.49
N ASP A 7 -5.78 -24.73 -14.10
CA ASP A 7 -4.73 -24.83 -13.09
C ASP A 7 -3.55 -23.92 -13.50
N ARG A 8 -3.48 -22.71 -12.92
CA ARG A 8 -2.41 -21.74 -13.19
C ARG A 8 -1.13 -22.21 -12.50
N ARG A 9 -0.47 -23.21 -13.11
CA ARG A 9 0.92 -23.52 -12.76
C ARG A 9 1.79 -22.30 -13.04
N ALA A 10 2.62 -21.95 -12.07
CA ALA A 10 3.62 -20.89 -12.24
C ALA A 10 4.49 -21.18 -13.48
N PRO A 11 4.79 -20.19 -14.33
CA PRO A 11 5.60 -20.39 -15.52
C PRO A 11 6.96 -21.03 -15.17
N PRO A 12 7.50 -21.94 -16.00
CA PRO A 12 8.77 -22.60 -15.73
C PRO A 12 9.95 -21.62 -15.61
N GLU A 13 9.80 -20.41 -16.16
CA GLU A 13 10.78 -19.32 -16.09
C GLU A 13 10.98 -18.75 -14.68
N VAL A 14 10.02 -18.93 -13.76
CA VAL A 14 10.10 -18.45 -12.37
C VAL A 14 11.34 -18.99 -11.65
N ARG A 15 11.85 -20.17 -12.06
CA ARG A 15 13.08 -20.76 -11.49
C ARG A 15 14.34 -19.94 -11.75
N TYR A 16 14.32 -19.06 -12.75
CA TYR A 16 15.45 -18.18 -13.11
C TYR A 16 15.35 -16.79 -12.48
N ARG A 17 14.42 -16.58 -11.54
CA ARG A 17 14.26 -15.29 -10.86
C ARG A 17 15.56 -14.93 -10.12
N VAL A 18 16.11 -13.78 -10.48
CA VAL A 18 17.22 -13.16 -9.74
C VAL A 18 16.72 -12.81 -8.34
N ARG A 19 17.42 -13.30 -7.32
CA ARG A 19 17.05 -13.10 -5.90
C ARG A 19 17.77 -11.91 -5.27
N ASP A 20 18.72 -11.32 -5.97
CA ASP A 20 19.41 -10.13 -5.51
C ASP A 20 18.47 -8.91 -5.62
N PRO A 21 18.48 -8.01 -4.62
CA PRO A 21 17.76 -6.75 -4.72
C PRO A 21 18.14 -5.98 -5.98
N ASN A 22 17.14 -5.40 -6.65
CA ASN A 22 17.38 -4.59 -7.85
C ASN A 22 17.74 -3.13 -7.50
N SER A 23 17.89 -2.82 -6.22
CA SER A 23 18.29 -1.51 -5.73
C SER A 23 19.10 -1.60 -4.44
N ALA A 24 19.88 -0.55 -4.14
CA ALA A 24 20.50 -0.40 -2.82
C ALA A 24 19.41 -0.33 -1.73
N PRO A 25 19.69 -0.79 -0.50
CA PRO A 25 18.70 -0.79 0.59
C PRO A 25 18.03 0.57 0.77
N ARG A 26 16.70 0.57 0.91
CA ARG A 26 15.88 1.79 1.05
C ARG A 26 15.11 1.75 2.35
N ARG A 27 14.85 2.93 2.94
CA ARG A 27 13.89 3.07 4.04
C ARG A 27 12.49 3.01 3.43
N ILE A 28 11.86 1.85 3.55
CA ILE A 28 10.54 1.60 2.99
C ILE A 28 9.51 1.76 4.09
N ARG A 29 8.42 2.48 3.80
CA ARG A 29 7.26 2.49 4.69
C ARG A 29 6.08 1.83 4.01
N VAL A 30 5.55 0.79 4.63
CA VAL A 30 4.32 0.11 4.21
C VAL A 30 3.17 0.67 5.03
N ILE A 31 2.14 1.17 4.35
CA ILE A 31 0.91 1.68 4.94
C ILE A 31 -0.20 0.68 4.62
N ALA A 32 -0.66 -0.06 5.62
CA ALA A 32 -1.81 -0.94 5.47
C ALA A 32 -3.10 -0.12 5.41
N LEU A 33 -3.96 -0.34 4.42
CA LEU A 33 -5.28 0.29 4.37
C LEU A 33 -6.20 -0.23 5.49
N THR A 34 -6.03 -1.49 5.86
CA THR A 34 -6.79 -2.14 6.94
C THR A 34 -5.87 -2.95 7.85
N ASP A 35 -6.25 -3.03 9.13
CA ASP A 35 -5.49 -3.78 10.16
C ASP A 35 -5.55 -5.31 9.94
N ASP A 36 -6.54 -5.80 9.19
CA ASP A 36 -6.78 -7.23 8.91
C ASP A 36 -6.11 -7.73 7.62
N ASN A 37 -5.31 -6.89 6.95
CA ASN A 37 -4.64 -7.27 5.71
C ASN A 37 -3.61 -8.39 5.97
N THR A 38 -3.95 -9.60 5.54
CA THR A 38 -3.15 -10.81 5.79
C THR A 38 -1.79 -10.79 5.11
N GLU A 39 -1.67 -10.15 3.94
CA GLU A 39 -0.42 -10.03 3.21
C GLU A 39 0.55 -9.08 3.92
N VAL A 40 0.06 -7.93 4.39
CA VAL A 40 0.87 -6.99 5.18
C VAL A 40 1.31 -7.65 6.49
N ARG A 41 0.41 -8.34 7.20
CA ARG A 41 0.75 -9.04 8.44
C ARG A 41 1.84 -10.09 8.23
N ARG A 42 1.72 -10.90 7.17
CA ARG A 42 2.74 -11.88 6.82
C ARG A 42 4.09 -11.23 6.52
N CYS A 43 4.12 -10.11 5.80
CA CYS A 43 5.36 -9.39 5.53
C CYS A 43 5.98 -8.82 6.82
N ALA A 44 5.17 -8.31 7.74
CA ALA A 44 5.64 -7.81 9.03
C ALA A 44 6.27 -8.92 9.89
N GLU A 45 5.77 -10.15 9.81
CA GLU A 45 6.34 -11.33 10.50
C GLU A 45 7.72 -11.74 9.96
N HIS A 46 8.02 -11.48 8.68
CA HIS A 46 9.32 -11.82 8.08
C HIS A 46 10.45 -10.86 8.47
N ALA A 47 10.19 -9.82 9.27
CA ALA A 47 11.20 -8.91 9.84
C ALA A 47 12.17 -8.28 8.81
N HIS A 48 11.61 -7.80 7.69
CA HIS A 48 12.34 -7.05 6.65
C HIS A 48 13.14 -5.87 7.21
N ALA A 49 14.43 -5.79 6.88
CA ALA A 49 15.31 -4.74 7.35
C ALA A 49 14.99 -3.42 6.63
N GLY A 50 14.87 -2.32 7.39
CA GLY A 50 14.59 -1.01 6.80
C GLY A 50 13.13 -0.82 6.33
N VAL A 51 12.23 -1.76 6.65
CA VAL A 51 10.79 -1.62 6.42
C VAL A 51 10.08 -1.21 7.71
N GLN A 52 9.29 -0.14 7.63
CA GLN A 52 8.38 0.27 8.70
C GLN A 52 6.93 0.01 8.26
N PHE A 53 6.21 -0.78 9.05
CA PHE A 53 4.78 -1.03 8.86
C PHE A 53 3.96 -0.06 9.73
N VAL A 54 2.99 0.62 9.15
CA VAL A 54 2.03 1.50 9.83
C VAL A 54 0.62 1.29 9.28
N SER A 55 -0.41 1.67 10.04
CA SER A 55 -1.80 1.59 9.58
C SER A 55 -2.32 2.94 9.08
N ALA A 56 -3.08 2.93 7.97
CA ALA A 56 -3.83 4.09 7.50
C ALA A 56 -4.87 4.57 8.54
N ARG A 57 -5.31 3.68 9.43
CA ARG A 57 -6.21 4.02 10.54
C ARG A 57 -5.58 4.98 11.53
N GLU A 58 -4.28 4.86 11.79
CA GLU A 58 -3.55 5.81 12.67
C GLU A 58 -3.63 7.23 12.12
N LEU A 59 -3.40 7.37 10.81
CA LEU A 59 -3.54 8.64 10.12
C LEU A 59 -4.99 9.12 10.10
N GLY A 60 -5.94 8.21 9.84
CA GLY A 60 -7.36 8.52 9.88
C GLY A 60 -7.83 9.01 11.24
N ALA A 61 -7.30 8.46 12.34
CA ALA A 61 -7.57 8.91 13.70
C ALA A 61 -6.94 10.27 13.99
N LEU A 62 -5.69 10.49 13.55
CA LEU A 62 -5.01 11.78 13.66
C LEU A 62 -5.79 12.90 12.95
N LEU A 63 -6.31 12.60 11.77
CA LEU A 63 -7.04 13.55 10.93
C LEU A 63 -8.56 13.48 11.10
N GLN A 64 -9.07 12.61 12.00
CA GLN A 64 -10.50 12.32 12.21
C GLN A 64 -11.30 12.25 10.89
N THR A 65 -10.82 11.44 9.95
CA THR A 65 -11.34 11.37 8.56
C THR A 65 -12.68 10.66 8.45
N GLU A 66 -13.10 9.91 9.45
CA GLU A 66 -14.39 9.19 9.45
C GLU A 66 -15.56 10.19 9.35
N GLY A 67 -16.38 10.04 8.31
CA GLY A 67 -17.57 10.87 8.09
C GLY A 67 -17.31 12.35 7.77
N SER A 68 -16.05 12.79 7.68
CA SER A 68 -15.70 14.18 7.40
C SER A 68 -15.68 14.48 5.89
N ASP A 69 -16.12 15.68 5.51
CA ASP A 69 -15.95 16.20 4.15
C ASP A 69 -14.51 16.65 3.86
N ALA A 70 -14.20 16.88 2.58
CA ALA A 70 -12.85 17.25 2.14
C ALA A 70 -12.35 18.56 2.77
N ALA A 71 -13.23 19.56 2.94
CA ALA A 71 -12.84 20.85 3.52
C ALA A 71 -12.48 20.71 5.02
N SER A 72 -13.19 19.85 5.74
CA SER A 72 -12.91 19.55 7.15
C SER A 72 -11.63 18.76 7.30
N ILE A 73 -11.33 17.84 6.38
CA ILE A 73 -10.05 17.12 6.36
C ILE A 73 -8.89 18.10 6.16
N LEU A 74 -8.98 19.03 5.20
CA LEU A 74 -7.92 20.02 4.97
C LEU A 74 -7.66 20.90 6.19
N ARG A 75 -8.72 21.41 6.84
CA ARG A 75 -8.57 22.18 8.10
C ARG A 75 -7.88 21.38 9.20
N ARG A 76 -8.14 20.07 9.28
CA ARG A 76 -7.51 19.18 10.27
C ARG A 76 -6.06 18.87 9.92
N VAL A 77 -5.72 18.76 8.64
CA VAL A 77 -4.34 18.67 8.16
C VAL A 77 -3.56 19.89 8.62
N ASP A 78 -4.10 21.09 8.42
CA ASP A 78 -3.45 22.34 8.85
C ASP A 78 -3.31 22.40 10.38
N ALA A 79 -4.39 22.06 11.11
CA ALA A 79 -4.39 22.09 12.57
C ALA A 79 -3.44 21.05 13.22
N ASN A 80 -3.16 19.94 12.53
CA ASN A 80 -2.31 18.85 13.02
C ASN A 80 -0.99 18.74 12.24
N ALA A 81 -0.55 19.80 11.57
CA ALA A 81 0.60 19.76 10.65
C ALA A 81 1.86 19.13 11.27
N ALA A 82 2.22 19.49 12.51
CA ALA A 82 3.39 18.94 13.20
C ALA A 82 3.26 17.44 13.50
N ALA A 83 2.07 16.99 13.92
CA ALA A 83 1.82 15.58 14.19
C ALA A 83 1.74 14.76 12.89
N LEU A 84 1.20 15.36 11.82
CA LEU A 84 1.20 14.79 10.49
C LEU A 84 2.63 14.65 9.94
N ASP A 85 3.47 15.67 10.10
CA ASP A 85 4.88 15.62 9.70
C ASP A 85 5.63 14.52 10.43
N ALA A 86 5.42 14.40 11.74
CA ALA A 86 5.99 13.33 12.56
C ALA A 86 5.50 11.95 12.10
N TRP A 87 4.20 11.82 11.82
CA TRP A 87 3.64 10.57 11.31
C TRP A 87 4.21 10.22 9.93
N LEU A 88 4.35 11.19 9.01
CA LEU A 88 4.90 10.99 7.67
C LEU A 88 6.39 10.64 7.67
N GLY A 89 7.19 11.16 8.60
CA GLY A 89 8.61 10.84 8.66
C GLY A 89 9.36 11.10 7.33
N THR A 90 10.40 10.32 7.06
CA THR A 90 11.26 10.48 5.86
C THR A 90 11.60 9.16 5.14
N PRO A 91 10.62 8.34 4.74
CA PRO A 91 10.90 7.15 3.95
C PRO A 91 11.41 7.52 2.54
N ASP A 92 12.23 6.65 1.95
CA ASP A 92 12.69 6.80 0.57
C ASP A 92 11.62 6.29 -0.42
N ILE A 93 10.83 5.29 -0.01
CA ILE A 93 9.68 4.74 -0.73
C ILE A 93 8.52 4.50 0.23
N VAL A 94 7.31 4.75 -0.26
CA VAL A 94 6.07 4.35 0.41
C VAL A 94 5.33 3.32 -0.41
N VAL A 95 4.88 2.24 0.24
CA VAL A 95 3.99 1.23 -0.35
C VAL A 95 2.66 1.28 0.40
N ILE A 96 1.57 1.59 -0.28
CA ILE A 96 0.22 1.55 0.28
C ILE A 96 -0.40 0.22 -0.12
N ALA A 97 -0.69 -0.63 0.86
CA ALA A 97 -1.10 -2.01 0.64
C ALA A 97 -2.52 -2.25 1.16
N GLY A 98 -3.36 -2.89 0.35
CA GLY A 98 -4.75 -3.16 0.67
C GLY A 98 -5.37 -4.18 -0.28
N ARG A 99 -6.69 -4.33 -0.19
CA ARG A 99 -7.52 -5.09 -1.11
C ARG A 99 -8.58 -4.18 -1.71
N GLU A 100 -9.08 -4.55 -2.89
CA GLU A 100 -10.24 -3.87 -3.45
C GLU A 100 -11.44 -3.93 -2.47
N GLY A 101 -12.09 -2.78 -2.29
CA GLY A 101 -13.17 -2.59 -1.33
C GLY A 101 -12.74 -2.05 0.03
N ASP A 102 -11.43 -1.93 0.31
CA ASP A 102 -10.91 -1.26 1.49
C ASP A 102 -11.06 0.27 1.38
N ASP A 103 -11.25 0.97 2.51
CA ASP A 103 -11.27 2.43 2.54
C ASP A 103 -9.85 3.00 2.33
N ALA A 104 -9.65 3.59 1.16
CA ALA A 104 -8.38 4.17 0.75
C ALA A 104 -8.22 5.66 1.11
N ARG A 105 -9.20 6.33 1.76
CA ARG A 105 -9.16 7.80 1.93
C ARG A 105 -7.92 8.30 2.69
N ALA A 106 -7.64 7.72 3.86
CA ALA A 106 -6.44 8.07 4.62
C ALA A 106 -5.17 7.70 3.83
N GLY A 107 -5.16 6.56 3.13
CA GLY A 107 -4.07 6.17 2.24
C GLY A 107 -3.82 7.19 1.12
N ALA A 108 -4.88 7.70 0.48
CA ALA A 108 -4.80 8.71 -0.57
C ALA A 108 -4.25 10.05 -0.06
N ILE A 109 -4.66 10.47 1.15
CA ILE A 109 -4.10 11.66 1.81
C ILE A 109 -2.60 11.47 2.08
N ALA A 110 -2.20 10.30 2.62
CA ALA A 110 -0.80 9.97 2.82
C ALA A 110 -0.02 10.01 1.48
N ALA A 111 -0.56 9.34 0.45
CA ALA A 111 0.02 9.29 -0.88
C ALA A 111 0.26 10.69 -1.44
N GLN A 112 -0.75 11.56 -1.39
CA GLN A 112 -0.65 12.94 -1.83
C GLN A 112 0.43 13.71 -1.05
N ALA A 113 0.48 13.56 0.27
CA ALA A 113 1.46 14.23 1.13
C ALA A 113 2.90 13.75 0.88
N TYR A 114 3.11 12.48 0.56
CA TYR A 114 4.43 11.96 0.18
C TYR A 114 4.84 12.37 -1.24
N ARG A 115 3.89 12.34 -2.19
CA ARG A 115 4.14 12.77 -3.58
C ARG A 115 4.54 14.24 -3.66
N SER A 116 3.93 15.12 -2.87
CA SER A 116 4.32 16.53 -2.81
C SER A 116 5.74 16.75 -2.26
N ARG A 117 6.29 15.77 -1.53
CA ARG A 117 7.68 15.74 -1.04
C ARG A 117 8.65 15.03 -1.99
N GLY A 118 8.18 14.59 -3.16
CA GLY A 118 9.01 13.86 -4.14
C GLY A 118 9.27 12.39 -3.79
N VAL A 119 8.61 11.84 -2.77
CA VAL A 119 8.74 10.42 -2.40
C VAL A 119 7.99 9.55 -3.41
N THR A 120 8.58 8.41 -3.77
CA THR A 120 7.93 7.44 -4.65
C THR A 120 6.85 6.68 -3.88
N VAL A 121 5.62 6.69 -4.40
CA VAL A 121 4.49 6.00 -3.77
C VAL A 121 4.00 4.89 -4.70
N SER A 122 4.00 3.65 -4.22
CA SER A 122 3.43 2.50 -4.92
C SER A 122 2.17 2.03 -4.22
N GLY A 123 1.06 1.88 -4.95
CA GLY A 123 -0.12 1.19 -4.45
C GLY A 123 -0.05 -0.30 -4.80
N VAL A 124 -0.34 -1.18 -3.85
CA VAL A 124 -0.51 -2.62 -4.06
C VAL A 124 -1.90 -2.99 -3.58
N VAL A 125 -2.81 -3.24 -4.52
CA VAL A 125 -4.22 -3.51 -4.22
C VAL A 125 -4.58 -4.90 -4.70
N GLY A 126 -4.66 -5.84 -3.77
CA GLY A 126 -5.07 -7.22 -4.03
C GLY A 126 -6.54 -7.32 -4.44
N PRO A 127 -6.96 -8.48 -4.97
CA PRO A 127 -8.34 -8.67 -5.44
C PRO A 127 -9.34 -8.64 -4.28
N SER A 128 -10.56 -8.19 -4.57
CA SER A 128 -11.72 -8.29 -3.68
C SER A 128 -12.39 -9.66 -3.81
N VAL A 129 -12.99 -10.15 -2.73
CA VAL A 129 -13.91 -11.31 -2.77
C VAL A 129 -15.29 -10.90 -3.32
N ASP A 130 -15.64 -9.60 -3.21
CA ASP A 130 -16.86 -9.01 -3.74
C ASP A 130 -16.56 -8.24 -5.04
N GLU A 131 -16.97 -8.79 -6.17
CA GLU A 131 -16.79 -8.20 -7.51
C GLU A 131 -17.45 -6.82 -7.64
N ARG A 132 -18.48 -6.49 -6.83
CA ARG A 132 -19.17 -5.20 -6.90
C ARG A 132 -18.34 -4.03 -6.38
N LYS A 133 -17.28 -4.31 -5.64
CA LYS A 133 -16.35 -3.31 -5.08
C LYS A 133 -15.09 -3.15 -5.92
N HIS A 134 -15.02 -3.80 -7.08
CA HIS A 134 -13.84 -3.78 -7.92
C HIS A 134 -13.55 -2.36 -8.43
N GLY A 135 -12.30 -1.94 -8.29
CA GLY A 135 -11.79 -0.67 -8.78
C GLY A 135 -11.97 0.50 -7.81
N VAL A 136 -12.82 0.40 -6.78
CA VAL A 136 -13.08 1.53 -5.88
C VAL A 136 -11.82 1.97 -5.13
N THR A 137 -11.05 1.02 -4.61
CA THR A 137 -9.82 1.30 -3.84
C THR A 137 -8.71 1.75 -4.78
N ALA A 138 -8.52 1.04 -5.90
CA ALA A 138 -7.56 1.43 -6.93
C ALA A 138 -7.84 2.83 -7.51
N ASP A 139 -9.09 3.17 -7.79
CA ASP A 139 -9.49 4.45 -8.38
C ASP A 139 -9.18 5.62 -7.44
N LEU A 140 -9.37 5.44 -6.14
CA LEU A 140 -9.01 6.44 -5.13
C LEU A 140 -7.49 6.62 -5.02
N LEU A 141 -6.69 5.56 -5.14
CA LEU A 141 -5.24 5.66 -5.02
C LEU A 141 -4.55 6.12 -6.30
N ARG A 142 -5.11 5.79 -7.48
CA ARG A 142 -4.47 5.97 -8.79
C ARG A 142 -3.93 7.39 -9.04
N PRO A 143 -4.64 8.48 -8.70
CA PRO A 143 -4.13 9.84 -8.92
C PRO A 143 -2.93 10.19 -8.03
N HIS A 144 -2.73 9.47 -6.93
CA HIS A 144 -1.75 9.79 -5.89
C HIS A 144 -0.58 8.81 -5.83
N CYS A 145 -0.58 7.74 -6.63
CA CYS A 145 0.53 6.82 -6.73
C CYS A 145 1.40 7.11 -7.95
N THR A 146 2.71 6.88 -7.83
CA THR A 146 3.64 6.83 -8.96
C THR A 146 3.42 5.56 -9.79
N MET A 147 3.08 4.48 -9.11
CA MET A 147 2.79 3.17 -9.70
C MET A 147 1.67 2.50 -8.91
N LEU A 148 0.74 1.85 -9.60
CA LEU A 148 -0.32 1.07 -8.99
C LEU A 148 -0.24 -0.37 -9.51
N ILE A 149 -0.18 -1.33 -8.60
CA ILE A 149 -0.02 -2.74 -8.90
C ILE A 149 -1.24 -3.50 -8.38
N LEU A 150 -1.84 -4.30 -9.25
CA LEU A 150 -3.01 -5.12 -8.97
C LEU A 150 -2.61 -6.60 -9.09
N PRO A 151 -2.00 -7.18 -8.03
CA PRO A 151 -1.54 -8.56 -8.09
C PRO A 151 -2.74 -9.52 -8.21
N VAL A 152 -2.58 -10.55 -9.04
CA VAL A 152 -3.60 -11.60 -9.23
C VAL A 152 -3.45 -12.78 -8.26
N SER A 153 -2.41 -12.75 -7.42
CA SER A 153 -2.09 -13.78 -6.43
C SER A 153 -1.40 -13.17 -5.21
N ALA A 154 -1.50 -13.84 -4.06
CA ALA A 154 -0.85 -13.41 -2.83
C ALA A 154 0.68 -13.53 -2.89
N GLY A 155 1.37 -12.77 -2.04
CA GLY A 155 2.83 -12.83 -1.87
C GLY A 155 3.60 -11.84 -2.73
N TYR A 156 2.90 -11.03 -3.53
CA TYR A 156 3.52 -10.02 -4.36
C TYR A 156 4.16 -8.90 -3.52
N LEU A 157 3.54 -8.52 -2.39
CA LEU A 157 4.12 -7.49 -1.51
C LEU A 157 5.49 -7.92 -0.96
N ASP A 158 5.62 -9.16 -0.54
CA ASP A 158 6.88 -9.72 0.00
C ASP A 158 7.98 -9.73 -1.08
N ASP A 159 7.63 -10.18 -2.29
CA ASP A 159 8.51 -10.13 -3.47
C ASP A 159 8.94 -8.69 -3.81
N LEU A 160 8.01 -7.73 -3.74
CA LEU A 160 8.28 -6.33 -4.00
C LEU A 160 9.25 -5.75 -2.96
N LEU A 161 9.02 -6.01 -1.67
CA LEU A 161 9.88 -5.54 -0.59
C LEU A 161 11.30 -6.09 -0.77
N ALA A 162 11.45 -7.40 -1.00
CA ALA A 162 12.76 -8.02 -1.25
C ALA A 162 13.47 -7.39 -2.46
N ALA A 163 12.75 -7.12 -3.55
CA ALA A 163 13.32 -6.46 -4.72
C ALA A 163 13.81 -5.03 -4.43
N LEU A 164 13.13 -4.32 -3.52
CA LEU A 164 13.49 -2.97 -3.08
C LEU A 164 14.63 -2.94 -2.04
N GLY A 165 15.20 -4.09 -1.69
CA GLY A 165 16.33 -4.21 -0.76
C GLY A 165 15.92 -4.20 0.71
N ALA A 166 14.71 -4.67 1.00
CA ALA A 166 14.21 -4.98 2.34
C ALA A 166 14.88 -6.22 2.96
#